data_AF-A0A930AFU9-F1
#
_entry.id   AF-A0A930AFU9-F1
#
_cell.length_a   1.000
_cell.length_b   1.000
_cell.length_c   1.000
_cell.angle_alpha   90.00
_cell.angle_beta   90.00
_cell.angle_gamma   90.00
#
_symmetry.space_group_name_H-M   'P 1'
#
loop_
_entity.id
_entity.type
_entity.pdbx_description
1 polymer ?
#
loop_
_entity_poly.entity_id
_entity_poly.type
_entity_poly.pdbx_seq_one_letter_code
_entity_poly.pdbx_strand_id
1 'polypeptide(L)'
;FLVAGVTLVSFLTGLLVLPHLSEEKEPSKDQLMHIAILNDVAMELEKDLENTKNKVPLYAAIDNYHGRIENLILSQENKEIQEDWEALKLLILSVESDGLEQAYEEGKIGDRAYRVYQRYLKNMEKNIKRNFASRLTYYFLVSIRILRFLLHELLTFGKTFRSWKDKEKQRLLAIDYDQIAELYLANTEIIIESLENLKGIYKSSLISFMQESRLRETSHITSGAFVERVINRIKPNNIDEMLRGYYLERKCIFEYEAQKLISAQYAKKLRQNVNNLETYSLKESANTLPYDMMELVRRN
;
A
#
# COMPACT_ATOMS: atom_id res chain seq x y z
N PHE A 1 39.00 -31.96 29.77
CA PHE A 1 39.26 -30.58 30.24
C PHE A 1 39.05 -29.52 29.16
N LEU A 2 39.68 -29.63 27.97
CA LEU A 2 39.49 -28.65 26.88
C LEU A 2 38.04 -28.49 26.40
N VAL A 3 37.29 -29.57 26.23
CA VAL A 3 35.89 -29.53 25.75
C VAL A 3 34.98 -28.74 26.69
N ALA A 4 35.10 -28.95 28.00
CA ALA A 4 34.31 -28.23 29.01
C ALA A 4 34.65 -26.74 29.07
N GLY A 5 35.92 -26.38 28.81
CA GLY A 5 36.36 -24.98 28.72
C GLY A 5 35.78 -24.28 27.50
N VAL A 6 35.78 -24.93 26.33
CA VAL A 6 35.21 -24.36 25.10
C VAL A 6 33.70 -24.17 25.24
N THR A 7 32.97 -25.14 25.82
CA THR A 7 31.53 -24.98 26.05
C THR A 7 31.20 -23.86 27.03
N LEU A 8 32.00 -23.69 28.09
CA LEU A 8 31.80 -22.62 29.08
C LEU A 8 32.04 -21.24 28.45
N VAL A 9 33.12 -21.12 27.65
CA VAL A 9 33.44 -19.86 26.97
C VAL A 9 32.37 -19.53 25.93
N SER A 10 31.94 -20.50 25.11
CA SER A 10 30.86 -20.30 24.14
C SER A 10 29.53 -19.90 24.80
N PHE A 11 29.20 -20.49 25.94
CA PHE A 11 28.01 -20.13 26.71
C PHE A 11 28.10 -18.72 27.29
N LEU A 12 29.24 -18.35 27.88
CA LEU A 12 29.47 -17.00 28.41
C LEU A 12 29.49 -15.93 27.32
N THR A 13 30.09 -16.21 26.16
CA THR A 13 30.00 -15.31 25.00
C THR A 13 28.58 -15.20 24.48
N GLY A 14 27.81 -16.29 24.49
CA GLY A 14 26.39 -16.25 24.16
C GLY A 14 25.63 -15.32 25.11
N LEU A 15 25.83 -15.47 26.42
CA LEU A 15 25.18 -14.65 27.46
C LEU A 15 25.60 -13.17 27.42
N LEU A 16 26.82 -12.86 26.98
CA LEU A 16 27.32 -11.49 26.84
C LEU A 16 26.82 -10.80 25.56
N VAL A 17 26.71 -11.56 24.46
CA VAL A 17 26.36 -11.03 23.13
C VAL A 17 24.85 -11.01 22.89
N LEU A 18 24.10 -11.99 23.41
CA LEU A 18 22.64 -12.08 23.29
C LEU A 18 21.93 -10.78 23.72
N PRO A 19 22.23 -10.16 24.88
CA PRO A 19 21.57 -8.93 25.32
C PRO A 19 21.74 -7.77 24.35
N HIS A 20 22.92 -7.67 23.70
CA HIS A 20 23.23 -6.63 22.71
C HIS A 20 22.63 -6.91 21.33
N LEU A 21 22.25 -8.16 21.04
CA LEU A 21 21.53 -8.53 19.80
C LEU A 21 20.00 -8.46 19.98
N SER A 22 19.51 -8.50 21.22
CA SER A 22 18.08 -8.49 21.56
C SER A 22 17.51 -7.12 21.92
N GLU A 23 18.27 -6.03 21.78
CA GLU A 23 17.70 -4.69 21.90
C GLU A 23 16.77 -4.44 20.70
N GLU A 24 15.49 -4.77 20.87
CA GLU A 24 14.43 -4.20 20.05
C GLU A 24 14.57 -2.68 20.11
N LYS A 25 14.74 -2.04 18.95
CA LYS A 25 14.72 -0.58 18.88
C LYS A 25 13.31 -0.13 19.23
N GLU A 26 13.11 0.29 20.47
CA GLU A 26 11.86 0.94 20.82
C GLU A 26 11.65 2.16 19.92
N PRO A 27 10.46 2.32 19.32
CA PRO A 27 10.16 3.47 18.48
C PRO A 27 10.37 4.74 19.30
N SER A 28 11.12 5.70 18.75
CA SER A 28 11.36 6.94 19.49
C SER A 28 10.02 7.65 19.76
N LYS A 29 9.82 8.14 20.99
CA LYS A 29 8.59 8.83 21.40
C LYS A 29 8.14 9.89 20.37
N ASP A 30 9.09 10.64 19.83
CA ASP A 30 8.85 11.65 18.80
C ASP A 30 8.22 11.06 17.52
N GLN A 31 8.67 9.89 17.08
CA GLN A 31 8.12 9.22 15.89
C GLN A 31 6.72 8.64 16.11
N LEU A 32 6.45 8.08 17.29
CA LEU A 32 5.09 7.65 17.65
C LEU A 32 4.12 8.83 17.61
N MET A 33 4.54 9.99 18.12
CA MET A 33 3.73 11.20 18.04
C MET A 33 3.54 11.69 16.60
N HIS A 34 4.54 11.53 15.74
CA HIS A 34 4.38 11.85 14.32
C HIS A 34 3.38 10.92 13.62
N ILE A 35 3.40 9.63 13.92
CA ILE A 35 2.37 8.70 13.41
C ILE A 35 0.97 9.13 13.89
N ALA A 36 0.83 9.48 15.17
CA ALA A 36 -0.44 9.95 15.73
C ALA A 36 -0.94 11.23 15.03
N ILE A 37 -0.05 12.22 14.83
CA ILE A 37 -0.35 13.45 14.07
C ILE A 37 -0.87 13.11 12.67
N LEU A 38 -0.21 12.21 11.94
CA LEU A 38 -0.65 11.88 10.58
C LEU A 38 -1.96 11.09 10.56
N ASN A 39 -2.22 10.24 11.55
CA ASN A 39 -3.50 9.56 11.69
C ASN A 39 -4.63 10.55 11.96
N ASP A 40 -4.42 11.54 12.84
CA ASP A 40 -5.42 12.58 13.11
C ASP A 40 -5.73 13.39 11.85
N VAL A 41 -4.72 13.70 11.02
CA VAL A 41 -4.92 14.35 9.72
C VAL A 41 -5.73 13.48 8.77
N ALA A 42 -5.39 12.20 8.64
CA ALA A 42 -6.11 11.26 7.78
C ALA A 42 -7.58 11.14 8.22
N MET A 43 -7.84 11.00 9.52
CA MET A 43 -9.19 10.97 10.08
C MET A 43 -9.98 12.25 9.79
N GLU A 44 -9.35 13.41 9.88
CA GLU A 44 -10.04 14.67 9.61
C GLU A 44 -10.35 14.83 8.10
N LEU A 45 -9.45 14.37 7.23
CA LEU A 45 -9.72 14.28 5.78
C LEU A 45 -10.81 13.26 5.45
N GLU A 46 -10.89 12.14 6.19
CA GLU A 46 -11.97 11.17 6.05
C GLU A 46 -13.33 11.78 6.41
N LYS A 47 -13.41 12.63 7.46
CA LYS A 47 -14.65 13.36 7.78
C LYS A 47 -15.06 14.32 6.65
N ASP A 48 -14.10 14.93 5.95
CA ASP A 48 -14.39 15.78 4.80
C ASP A 48 -15.08 15.00 3.65
N LEU A 49 -15.00 13.66 3.62
CA LEU A 49 -15.68 12.81 2.62
C LEU A 49 -17.20 12.84 2.75
N GLU A 50 -17.75 13.13 3.93
CA GLU A 50 -19.20 13.22 4.14
C GLU A 50 -19.80 14.41 3.39
N ASN A 51 -19.04 15.50 3.28
CA ASN A 51 -19.50 16.77 2.74
C ASN A 51 -19.03 17.04 1.30
N THR A 52 -18.10 16.22 0.79
CA THR A 52 -17.52 16.38 -0.55
C THR A 52 -18.30 15.61 -1.62
N LYS A 53 -18.72 16.32 -2.68
CA LYS A 53 -19.38 15.69 -3.85
C LYS A 53 -18.43 14.84 -4.70
N ASN A 54 -17.25 15.35 -5.05
CA ASN A 54 -16.23 14.61 -5.79
C ASN A 54 -15.19 14.03 -4.84
N LYS A 55 -15.35 12.76 -4.47
CA LYS A 55 -14.50 12.13 -3.45
C LYS A 55 -13.14 11.65 -3.98
N VAL A 56 -12.96 11.56 -5.29
CA VAL A 56 -11.76 10.97 -5.92
C VAL A 56 -10.46 11.68 -5.52
N PRO A 57 -10.35 13.02 -5.62
CA PRO A 57 -9.15 13.74 -5.19
C PRO A 57 -8.89 13.64 -3.69
N LEU A 58 -9.95 13.65 -2.89
CA LEU A 58 -9.86 13.57 -1.43
C LEU A 58 -9.35 12.19 -0.98
N TYR A 59 -9.81 11.10 -1.60
CA TYR A 59 -9.21 9.78 -1.35
C TYR A 59 -7.73 9.73 -1.75
N ALA A 60 -7.34 10.34 -2.87
CA ALA A 60 -5.93 10.36 -3.27
C ALA A 60 -5.05 11.09 -2.23
N ALA A 61 -5.60 12.13 -1.58
CA ALA A 61 -4.93 12.79 -0.46
C ALA A 61 -4.87 11.89 0.79
N ILE A 62 -5.97 11.24 1.17
CA ILE A 62 -6.02 10.28 2.30
C ILE A 62 -5.03 9.13 2.09
N ASP A 63 -5.00 8.53 0.90
CA ASP A 63 -4.07 7.48 0.51
C ASP A 63 -2.60 7.94 0.60
N ASN A 64 -2.33 9.22 0.31
CA ASN A 64 -0.99 9.80 0.48
C ASN A 64 -0.56 9.81 1.96
N TYR A 65 -1.46 10.24 2.86
CA TYR A 65 -1.19 10.24 4.30
C TYR A 65 -1.01 8.81 4.85
N HIS A 66 -1.85 7.85 4.44
CA HIS A 66 -1.65 6.45 4.82
C HIS A 66 -0.33 5.88 4.31
N GLY A 67 0.08 6.20 3.08
CA GLY A 67 1.40 5.82 2.58
C GLY A 67 2.55 6.42 3.39
N ARG A 68 2.41 7.66 3.89
CA ARG A 68 3.40 8.28 4.79
C ARG A 68 3.43 7.58 6.16
N ILE A 69 2.26 7.23 6.70
CA ILE A 69 2.14 6.47 7.96
C ILE A 69 2.79 5.09 7.81
N GLU A 70 2.47 4.34 6.76
CA GLU A 70 3.07 3.02 6.45
C GLU A 70 4.61 3.14 6.43
N ASN A 71 5.15 4.11 5.68
CA ASN A 71 6.59 4.30 5.59
C ASN A 71 7.23 4.63 6.95
N LEU A 72 6.57 5.44 7.79
CA LEU A 72 7.06 5.76 9.12
C LEU A 72 7.07 4.54 10.04
N ILE A 73 5.99 3.75 10.05
CA ILE A 73 5.88 2.51 10.82
C ILE A 73 7.01 1.56 10.40
N LEU A 74 7.11 1.25 9.10
CA LEU A 74 8.11 0.29 8.60
C LEU A 74 9.54 0.75 8.83
N SER A 75 9.82 2.05 8.75
CA SER A 75 11.18 2.58 8.97
C SER A 75 11.69 2.38 10.40
N GLN A 76 10.79 2.13 11.36
CA GLN A 76 11.10 1.94 12.77
C GLN A 76 11.21 0.47 13.15
N GLU A 77 10.52 -0.40 12.42
CA GLU A 77 10.50 -1.82 12.72
C GLU A 77 11.86 -2.48 12.44
N ASN A 78 12.15 -3.54 13.18
CA ASN A 78 13.37 -4.32 13.00
C ASN A 78 13.37 -5.03 11.62
N LYS A 79 14.52 -5.58 11.23
CA LYS A 79 14.65 -6.28 9.94
C LYS A 79 13.65 -7.43 9.81
N GLU A 80 13.44 -8.18 10.89
CA GLU A 80 12.52 -9.32 10.92
C GLU A 80 11.06 -8.91 10.62
N ILE A 81 10.55 -7.87 11.25
CA ILE A 81 9.19 -7.36 11.00
C ILE A 81 9.08 -6.77 9.59
N GLN A 82 10.15 -6.18 9.05
CA GLN A 82 10.19 -5.78 7.64
C GLN A 82 10.15 -7.00 6.69
N GLU A 83 10.79 -8.11 7.04
CA GLU A 83 10.73 -9.37 6.27
C GLU A 83 9.33 -9.98 6.31
N ASP A 84 8.71 -10.01 7.50
CA ASP A 84 7.33 -10.43 7.72
C ASP A 84 6.34 -9.60 6.92
N TRP A 85 6.51 -8.28 6.91
CA TRP A 85 5.68 -7.37 6.14
C TRP A 85 5.68 -7.68 4.64
N GLU A 86 6.87 -7.90 4.07
CA GLU A 86 7.01 -8.24 2.65
C GLU A 86 6.49 -9.67 2.36
N ALA A 87 6.62 -10.60 3.30
CA ALA A 87 6.02 -11.93 3.20
C ALA A 87 4.48 -11.87 3.17
N LEU A 88 3.87 -11.06 4.03
CA LEU A 88 2.42 -10.83 4.04
C LEU A 88 1.95 -10.15 2.74
N LYS A 89 2.71 -9.19 2.19
CA LYS A 89 2.41 -8.62 0.87
C LYS A 89 2.44 -9.68 -0.24
N LEU A 90 3.36 -10.65 -0.17
CA LEU A 90 3.39 -11.76 -1.12
C LEU A 90 2.21 -12.70 -0.98
N LEU A 91 1.77 -12.98 0.24
CA LEU A 91 0.54 -13.73 0.49
C LEU A 91 -0.65 -13.03 -0.18
N ILE A 92 -0.83 -11.74 0.10
CA ILE A 92 -1.90 -10.93 -0.51
C ILE A 92 -1.82 -11.00 -2.04
N LEU A 93 -0.62 -10.81 -2.61
CA LEU A 93 -0.42 -10.89 -4.06
C LEU A 93 -0.79 -12.27 -4.63
N SER A 94 -0.53 -13.34 -3.88
CA SER A 94 -0.85 -14.70 -4.29
C SER A 94 -2.35 -14.95 -4.31
N VAL A 95 -3.08 -14.53 -3.26
CA VAL A 95 -4.54 -14.62 -3.20
C VAL A 95 -5.17 -13.79 -4.32
N GLU A 96 -4.69 -12.56 -4.52
CA GLU A 96 -5.16 -11.67 -5.58
C GLU A 96 -4.97 -12.26 -6.98
N SER A 97 -3.83 -12.92 -7.20
CA SER A 97 -3.52 -13.58 -8.46
C SER A 97 -4.39 -14.81 -8.68
N ASP A 98 -4.56 -15.64 -7.65
CA ASP A 98 -5.31 -16.89 -7.75
C ASP A 98 -6.79 -16.60 -7.99
N GLY A 99 -7.36 -15.63 -7.27
CA GLY A 99 -8.74 -15.20 -7.48
C GLY A 99 -8.96 -14.60 -8.87
N LEU A 100 -8.00 -13.84 -9.40
CA LEU A 100 -8.10 -13.30 -10.77
C LEU A 100 -8.14 -14.42 -11.83
N GLU A 101 -7.23 -15.39 -11.75
CA GLU A 101 -7.18 -16.49 -12.72
C GLU A 101 -8.45 -17.34 -12.61
N GLN A 102 -8.89 -17.67 -11.40
CA GLN A 102 -10.15 -18.42 -11.20
C GLN A 102 -11.36 -17.67 -11.77
N ALA A 103 -11.50 -16.38 -11.47
CA ALA A 103 -12.61 -15.57 -11.99
C ALA A 103 -12.57 -15.48 -13.53
N TYR A 104 -11.39 -15.51 -14.14
CA TYR A 104 -11.24 -15.51 -15.59
C TYR A 104 -11.61 -16.86 -16.21
N GLU A 105 -11.15 -17.97 -15.63
CA GLU A 105 -11.51 -19.32 -16.05
C GLU A 105 -13.02 -19.58 -15.96
N GLU A 106 -13.67 -19.07 -14.91
CA GLU A 106 -15.11 -19.16 -14.70
C GLU A 106 -15.93 -18.17 -15.55
N GLY A 107 -15.27 -17.32 -16.34
CA GLY A 107 -15.92 -16.32 -17.19
C GLY A 107 -16.58 -15.16 -16.41
N LYS A 108 -16.25 -14.99 -15.13
CA LYS A 108 -16.75 -13.90 -14.26
C LYS A 108 -16.09 -12.56 -14.57
N ILE A 109 -14.87 -12.57 -15.12
CA ILE A 109 -14.15 -11.36 -15.54
C ILE A 109 -13.82 -11.41 -17.03
N GLY A 110 -14.14 -10.32 -17.75
CA GLY A 110 -13.85 -10.21 -19.18
C GLY A 110 -12.41 -9.81 -19.47
N ASP A 111 -11.98 -9.96 -20.73
CA ASP A 111 -10.60 -9.67 -21.18
C ASP A 111 -10.12 -8.23 -20.86
N ARG A 112 -11.02 -7.24 -20.86
CA ARG A 112 -10.67 -5.84 -20.53
C ARG A 112 -10.38 -5.69 -19.04
N ALA A 113 -11.28 -6.18 -18.21
CA ALA A 113 -11.15 -6.16 -16.76
C ALA A 113 -9.93 -6.97 -16.29
N TYR A 114 -9.71 -8.16 -16.87
CA TYR A 114 -8.55 -9.01 -16.58
C TYR A 114 -7.22 -8.29 -16.83
N ARG A 115 -7.07 -7.59 -17.97
CA ARG A 115 -5.84 -6.83 -18.29
C ARG A 115 -5.58 -5.68 -17.32
N VAL A 116 -6.64 -5.00 -16.88
CA VAL A 116 -6.53 -3.93 -15.89
C VAL A 116 -6.11 -4.49 -14.53
N TYR A 117 -6.73 -5.58 -14.09
CA TYR A 117 -6.36 -6.25 -12.85
C TYR A 117 -4.92 -6.81 -12.87
N GLN A 118 -4.50 -7.43 -13.98
CA GLN A 118 -3.11 -7.89 -14.15
C GLN A 118 -2.09 -6.75 -14.00
N ARG A 119 -2.41 -5.55 -14.48
CA ARG A 119 -1.54 -4.37 -14.29
C ARG A 119 -1.46 -3.98 -12.81
N TYR A 120 -2.58 -4.04 -12.10
CA TYR A 120 -2.64 -3.82 -10.66
C TYR A 120 -1.72 -4.81 -9.92
N LEU A 121 -1.81 -6.12 -10.21
CA LEU A 121 -0.94 -7.15 -9.61
C LEU A 121 0.54 -6.88 -9.89
N LYS A 122 0.89 -6.51 -11.12
CA LYS A 122 2.27 -6.20 -11.51
C LYS A 122 2.82 -4.98 -10.77
N ASN A 123 1.98 -3.96 -10.54
CA ASN A 123 2.37 -2.79 -9.77
C ASN A 123 2.56 -3.13 -8.29
N MET A 124 1.67 -3.95 -7.72
CA MET A 124 1.81 -4.45 -6.36
C MET A 124 3.13 -5.22 -6.19
N GLU A 125 3.44 -6.15 -7.09
CA GLU A 125 4.68 -6.93 -7.07
C GLU A 125 5.94 -6.05 -7.12
N LYS A 126 5.95 -5.00 -7.94
CA LYS A 126 7.10 -4.06 -8.02
C LYS A 126 7.37 -3.34 -6.70
N ASN A 127 6.33 -3.11 -5.91
CA ASN A 127 6.44 -2.43 -4.62
C ASN A 127 6.93 -3.37 -3.50
N ILE A 128 6.93 -4.69 -3.74
CA ILE A 128 7.44 -5.67 -2.78
C ILE A 128 8.96 -5.66 -2.82
N LYS A 129 9.60 -5.43 -1.66
CA LYS A 129 11.06 -5.37 -1.56
C LYS A 129 11.65 -6.77 -1.54
N ARG A 130 12.23 -7.17 -2.68
CA ARG A 130 12.89 -8.47 -2.90
C ARG A 130 14.00 -8.85 -1.92
N ASN A 131 14.60 -7.87 -1.24
CA ASN A 131 15.69 -8.10 -0.29
C ASN A 131 15.20 -8.60 1.08
N PHE A 132 13.91 -8.44 1.38
CA PHE A 132 13.31 -8.78 2.68
C PHE A 132 12.37 -9.99 2.59
N ALA A 133 11.80 -10.29 1.43
CA ALA A 133 11.16 -11.59 1.24
C ALA A 133 12.21 -12.71 1.26
N SER A 134 11.92 -13.86 1.88
CA SER A 134 12.73 -15.07 1.69
C SER A 134 12.88 -15.31 0.20
N ARG A 135 14.12 -15.21 -0.30
CA ARG A 135 14.42 -15.29 -1.75
C ARG A 135 13.79 -16.53 -2.36
N LEU A 136 13.84 -17.65 -1.65
CA LEU A 136 13.30 -18.93 -2.10
C LEU A 136 11.77 -18.91 -2.24
N THR A 137 11.06 -18.47 -1.20
CA THR A 137 9.58 -18.40 -1.22
C THR A 137 9.09 -17.41 -2.27
N TYR A 138 9.76 -16.27 -2.41
CA TYR A 138 9.48 -15.28 -3.45
C TYR A 138 9.63 -15.88 -4.85
N TYR A 139 10.80 -16.47 -5.17
CA TYR A 139 11.03 -17.07 -6.48
C TYR A 139 10.08 -18.24 -6.76
N PHE A 140 9.74 -19.04 -5.74
CA PHE A 140 8.80 -20.14 -5.87
C PHE A 140 7.38 -19.65 -6.20
N LEU A 141 6.83 -18.70 -5.42
CA LEU A 141 5.49 -18.17 -5.68
C LEU A 141 5.41 -17.45 -7.03
N VAL A 142 6.42 -16.63 -7.36
CA VAL A 142 6.47 -15.90 -8.64
C VAL A 142 6.62 -16.87 -9.82
N SER A 143 7.45 -17.91 -9.70
CA SER A 143 7.64 -18.89 -10.79
C SER A 143 6.39 -19.73 -11.04
N ILE A 144 5.67 -20.15 -9.99
CA ILE A 144 4.38 -20.85 -10.13
C ILE A 144 3.35 -19.96 -10.84
N ARG A 145 3.31 -18.67 -10.53
CA ARG A 145 2.40 -17.72 -11.19
C ARG A 145 2.74 -17.56 -12.67
N ILE A 146 4.02 -17.38 -13.01
CA ILE A 146 4.48 -17.28 -14.40
C ILE A 146 4.15 -18.58 -15.15
N LEU A 147 4.39 -19.73 -14.54
CA LEU A 147 4.11 -21.02 -15.14
C LEU A 147 2.62 -21.20 -15.43
N ARG A 148 1.74 -20.86 -14.49
CA ARG A 148 0.28 -20.89 -14.69
C ARG A 148 -0.16 -19.99 -15.84
N PHE A 149 0.32 -18.75 -15.87
CA PHE A 149 0.05 -17.82 -16.98
C PHE A 149 0.50 -18.39 -18.33
N LEU A 150 1.71 -18.97 -18.41
CA LEU A 150 2.24 -19.56 -19.64
C LEU A 150 1.46 -20.82 -20.07
N LEU A 151 1.08 -21.68 -19.13
CA LEU A 151 0.25 -22.87 -19.39
C LEU A 151 -1.11 -22.47 -19.94
N HIS A 152 -1.74 -21.47 -19.32
CA HIS A 152 -3.03 -20.94 -19.78
C HIS A 152 -2.92 -20.34 -21.19
N GLU A 153 -1.84 -19.59 -21.49
CA GLU A 153 -1.64 -19.00 -22.82
C GLU A 153 -1.41 -20.05 -23.91
N LEU A 154 -0.74 -21.15 -23.57
CA LEU A 154 -0.60 -22.30 -24.46
C LEU A 154 -1.96 -22.95 -24.74
N LEU A 155 -2.79 -23.15 -23.71
CA LEU A 155 -4.12 -23.77 -23.84
C LEU A 155 -5.14 -22.87 -24.58
N THR A 156 -5.08 -21.56 -24.38
CA THR A 156 -5.94 -20.58 -25.07
C THR A 156 -5.38 -20.13 -26.42
N PHE A 157 -4.33 -20.76 -26.94
CA PHE A 157 -3.70 -20.47 -28.22
C PHE A 157 -3.28 -19.00 -28.38
N GLY A 158 -2.71 -18.38 -27.35
CA GLY A 158 -2.16 -17.03 -27.52
C GLY A 158 -3.22 -15.91 -27.60
N LYS A 159 -4.45 -16.14 -27.10
CA LYS A 159 -5.56 -15.16 -27.18
C LYS A 159 -5.23 -13.87 -26.41
N THR A 160 -4.57 -14.00 -25.25
CA THR A 160 -4.19 -12.85 -24.40
C THR A 160 -3.10 -12.01 -25.06
N PHE A 161 -2.05 -12.64 -25.59
CA PHE A 161 -0.98 -11.95 -26.31
C PHE A 161 -1.47 -11.27 -27.60
N ARG A 162 -2.45 -11.87 -28.29
CA ARG A 162 -3.06 -11.26 -29.48
C ARG A 162 -3.93 -10.05 -29.14
N SER A 163 -4.74 -10.13 -28.07
CA SER A 163 -5.57 -9.01 -27.62
C SER A 163 -4.77 -7.83 -27.03
N TRP A 164 -3.51 -8.06 -26.61
CA TRP A 164 -2.59 -6.99 -26.22
C TRP A 164 -2.15 -6.10 -27.38
N LYS A 165 -2.22 -6.59 -28.61
CA LYS A 165 -1.86 -5.84 -29.82
C LYS A 165 -3.00 -4.91 -30.29
N ASP A 166 -4.24 -5.18 -29.87
CA ASP A 166 -5.42 -4.37 -30.19
C ASP A 166 -5.54 -3.16 -29.25
N LYS A 167 -4.97 -2.03 -29.69
CA LYS A 167 -5.02 -0.75 -28.97
C LYS A 167 -6.41 -0.10 -28.94
N GLU A 168 -7.35 -0.49 -29.80
CA GLU A 168 -8.65 0.19 -29.96
C GLU A 168 -9.71 -0.16 -28.89
N LYS A 169 -9.57 -1.28 -28.15
CA LYS A 169 -10.54 -1.70 -27.11
C LYS A 169 -10.09 -1.36 -25.68
N GLN A 170 -9.60 -0.14 -25.45
CA GLN A 170 -8.94 0.24 -24.19
C GLN A 170 -9.84 0.87 -23.12
N ARG A 171 -11.07 1.30 -23.46
CA ARG A 171 -11.97 1.90 -22.46
C ARG A 171 -12.75 0.81 -21.73
N LEU A 172 -12.72 0.86 -20.39
CA LEU A 172 -13.57 0.04 -19.54
C LEU A 172 -15.04 0.43 -19.74
N LEU A 173 -15.91 -0.56 -19.82
CA LEU A 173 -17.35 -0.40 -19.73
C LEU A 173 -17.80 -0.54 -18.28
N ALA A 174 -19.00 -0.06 -17.93
CA ALA A 174 -19.55 -0.19 -16.57
C ALA A 174 -19.47 -1.63 -16.02
N ILE A 175 -19.81 -2.61 -16.86
CA ILE A 175 -19.70 -4.05 -16.52
C ILE A 175 -18.26 -4.43 -16.14
N ASP A 176 -17.25 -3.87 -16.82
CA ASP A 176 -15.85 -4.16 -16.49
C ASP A 176 -15.47 -3.57 -15.11
N TYR A 177 -16.05 -2.41 -14.71
CA TYR A 177 -15.85 -1.83 -13.38
C TYR A 177 -16.47 -2.71 -12.29
N ASP A 178 -17.70 -3.18 -12.51
CA ASP A 178 -18.41 -4.04 -11.56
C ASP A 178 -17.68 -5.37 -11.36
N GLN A 179 -17.23 -6.00 -12.45
CA GLN A 179 -16.44 -7.24 -12.38
C GLN A 179 -15.14 -7.08 -11.58
N ILE A 180 -14.43 -5.97 -11.77
CA ILE A 180 -13.20 -5.68 -11.01
C ILE A 180 -13.51 -5.47 -9.53
N ALA A 181 -14.57 -4.73 -9.23
CA ALA A 181 -14.98 -4.44 -7.86
C ALA A 181 -15.41 -5.73 -7.11
N GLU A 182 -16.23 -6.57 -7.75
CA GLU A 182 -16.65 -7.86 -7.20
C GLU A 182 -15.46 -8.79 -6.95
N LEU A 183 -14.53 -8.91 -7.91
CA LEU A 183 -13.33 -9.71 -7.75
C LEU A 183 -12.48 -9.21 -6.57
N TYR A 184 -12.26 -7.90 -6.49
CA TYR A 184 -11.45 -7.33 -5.40
C TYR A 184 -12.10 -7.54 -4.03
N LEU A 185 -13.44 -7.44 -3.93
CA LEU A 185 -14.16 -7.73 -2.68
C LEU A 185 -14.01 -9.20 -2.28
N ALA A 186 -14.24 -10.12 -3.21
CA ALA A 186 -14.09 -11.56 -2.97
C ALA A 186 -12.67 -11.91 -2.50
N ASN A 187 -11.65 -11.36 -3.17
CA ASN A 187 -10.26 -11.54 -2.75
C ASN A 187 -9.99 -10.91 -1.39
N THR A 188 -10.57 -9.73 -1.10
CA THR A 188 -10.41 -9.03 0.18
C THR A 188 -10.93 -9.87 1.34
N GLU A 189 -12.06 -10.54 1.18
CA GLU A 189 -12.62 -11.44 2.18
C GLU A 189 -11.63 -12.57 2.51
N ILE A 190 -11.13 -13.26 1.48
CA ILE A 190 -10.13 -14.33 1.61
C ILE A 190 -8.83 -13.81 2.24
N ILE A 191 -8.37 -12.61 1.86
CA ILE A 191 -7.19 -11.98 2.42
C ILE A 191 -7.39 -11.71 3.92
N ILE A 192 -8.51 -11.10 4.31
CA ILE A 192 -8.79 -10.77 5.71
C ILE A 192 -8.81 -12.05 6.57
N GLU A 193 -9.47 -13.11 6.09
CA GLU A 193 -9.49 -14.41 6.76
C GLU A 193 -8.10 -15.03 6.85
N SER A 194 -7.35 -15.02 5.75
CA SER A 194 -5.98 -15.55 5.69
C SER A 194 -5.06 -14.82 6.67
N LEU A 195 -5.17 -13.49 6.74
CA LEU A 195 -4.43 -12.66 7.68
C LEU A 195 -4.85 -12.90 9.13
N GLU A 196 -6.15 -13.12 9.40
CA GLU A 196 -6.65 -13.41 10.74
C GLU A 196 -6.02 -14.69 11.32
N ASN A 197 -5.96 -15.73 10.50
CA ASN A 197 -5.34 -17.02 10.84
C ASN A 197 -3.83 -16.90 11.16
N LEU A 198 -3.21 -15.78 10.80
CA LEU A 198 -1.79 -15.52 10.99
C LEU A 198 -1.45 -14.70 12.24
N LYS A 199 -2.44 -14.25 13.03
CA LYS A 199 -2.21 -13.44 14.25
C LYS A 199 -1.37 -14.12 15.35
N GLY A 200 -1.26 -15.44 15.34
CA GLY A 200 -0.41 -16.22 16.25
C GLY A 200 1.01 -16.49 15.75
N ILE A 201 1.28 -16.18 14.47
CA ILE A 201 2.59 -16.39 13.82
C ILE A 201 3.27 -15.04 13.61
N TYR A 202 2.51 -14.03 13.19
CA TYR A 202 2.99 -12.68 12.92
C TYR A 202 2.50 -11.70 13.98
N LYS A 203 3.23 -10.60 14.15
CA LYS A 203 2.84 -9.51 15.07
C LYS A 203 1.42 -9.04 14.78
N SER A 204 0.53 -9.10 15.76
CA SER A 204 -0.90 -8.84 15.55
C SER A 204 -1.17 -7.42 15.05
N SER A 205 -0.37 -6.43 15.46
CA SER A 205 -0.48 -5.05 14.95
C SER A 205 -0.20 -4.95 13.45
N LEU A 206 0.70 -5.78 12.92
CA LEU A 206 1.03 -5.84 11.50
C LEU A 206 -0.13 -6.40 10.69
N ILE A 207 -0.73 -7.48 11.21
CA ILE A 207 -1.92 -8.11 10.65
C ILE A 207 -3.10 -7.14 10.63
N SER A 208 -3.40 -6.52 11.77
CA SER A 208 -4.49 -5.54 11.88
C SER A 208 -4.29 -4.37 10.92
N PHE A 209 -3.07 -3.83 10.81
CA PHE A 209 -2.78 -2.76 9.87
C PHE A 209 -3.07 -3.17 8.41
N MET A 210 -2.68 -4.39 7.99
CA MET A 210 -2.96 -4.90 6.65
C MET A 210 -4.46 -5.08 6.40
N GLN A 211 -5.19 -5.66 7.37
CA GLN A 211 -6.64 -5.84 7.29
C GLN A 211 -7.36 -4.49 7.17
N GLU A 212 -7.00 -3.53 8.03
CA GLU A 212 -7.56 -2.18 7.98
C GLU A 212 -7.23 -1.47 6.67
N SER A 213 -6.03 -1.64 6.13
CA SER A 213 -5.66 -1.10 4.82
C SER A 213 -6.58 -1.62 3.71
N ARG A 214 -6.87 -2.93 3.71
CA ARG A 214 -7.79 -3.54 2.75
C ARG A 214 -9.21 -3.00 2.91
N LEU A 215 -9.72 -2.92 4.14
CA LEU A 215 -11.05 -2.38 4.42
C LEU A 215 -11.16 -0.91 3.97
N ARG A 216 -10.15 -0.09 4.25
CA ARG A 216 -10.10 1.30 3.75
C ARG A 216 -10.08 1.37 2.22
N GLU A 217 -9.32 0.51 1.55
CA GLU A 217 -9.30 0.46 0.08
C GLU A 217 -10.69 0.12 -0.51
N THR A 218 -11.48 -0.74 0.16
CA THR A 218 -12.87 -1.06 -0.25
C THR A 218 -13.87 0.07 -0.01
N SER A 219 -13.50 1.11 0.74
CA SER A 219 -14.39 2.24 0.97
C SER A 219 -14.80 2.86 -0.38
N HIS A 220 -16.12 2.89 -0.61
CA HIS A 220 -16.74 3.39 -1.85
C HIS A 220 -16.47 2.59 -3.13
N ILE A 221 -16.32 1.27 -2.99
CA ILE A 221 -16.23 0.30 -4.10
C ILE A 221 -17.33 0.48 -5.17
N THR A 222 -18.53 0.93 -4.77
CA THR A 222 -19.70 1.14 -5.63
C THR A 222 -19.62 2.36 -6.55
N SER A 223 -18.61 3.23 -6.42
CA SER A 223 -18.60 4.55 -7.08
C SER A 223 -17.84 4.62 -8.41
N GLY A 224 -17.31 3.51 -8.95
CA GLY A 224 -16.46 3.48 -10.16
C GLY A 224 -15.07 4.11 -9.98
N ALA A 225 -15.00 5.16 -9.14
CA ALA A 225 -13.81 5.79 -8.58
C ALA A 225 -12.84 4.82 -7.92
N PHE A 226 -13.34 3.72 -7.35
CA PHE A 226 -12.51 2.67 -6.77
C PHE A 226 -11.52 2.08 -7.79
N VAL A 227 -12.00 1.68 -8.96
CA VAL A 227 -11.14 1.08 -10.00
C VAL A 227 -10.12 2.10 -10.47
N GLU A 228 -10.51 3.37 -10.64
CA GLU A 228 -9.57 4.40 -11.06
C GLU A 228 -8.49 4.68 -10.01
N ARG A 229 -8.86 4.70 -8.73
CA ARG A 229 -7.96 5.02 -7.62
C ARG A 229 -7.07 3.85 -7.19
N VAL A 230 -7.66 2.68 -6.92
CA VAL A 230 -6.96 1.55 -6.30
C VAL A 230 -6.30 0.68 -7.37
N ILE A 231 -7.02 0.38 -8.44
CA ILE A 231 -6.60 -0.58 -9.47
C ILE A 231 -5.73 0.11 -10.53
N ASN A 232 -6.24 1.18 -11.15
CA ASN A 232 -5.50 1.95 -12.15
C ASN A 232 -4.48 2.90 -11.52
N ARG A 233 -4.60 3.23 -10.23
CA ARG A 233 -3.75 4.21 -9.53
C ARG A 233 -3.67 5.54 -10.27
N ILE A 234 -4.78 5.97 -10.87
CA ILE A 234 -4.88 7.32 -11.42
C ILE A 234 -4.77 8.27 -10.24
N LYS A 235 -3.75 9.11 -10.27
CA LYS A 235 -3.62 10.24 -9.35
C LYS A 235 -4.42 11.39 -9.96
N PRO A 236 -5.67 11.64 -9.52
CA PRO A 236 -6.37 12.85 -9.92
C PRO A 236 -5.54 14.06 -9.49
N ASN A 237 -5.75 15.20 -10.16
CA ASN A 237 -5.30 16.47 -9.59
C ASN A 237 -5.99 16.64 -8.23
N ASN A 238 -5.21 16.56 -7.17
CA ASN A 238 -5.65 16.60 -5.78
C ASN A 238 -4.92 17.68 -4.98
N ILE A 239 -4.44 18.72 -5.67
CA ILE A 239 -3.63 19.77 -5.05
C ILE A 239 -4.39 20.47 -3.94
N ASP A 240 -5.66 20.80 -4.15
CA ASP A 240 -6.49 21.47 -3.15
C ASP A 240 -6.67 20.59 -1.90
N GLU A 241 -6.92 19.29 -2.09
CA GLU A 241 -7.05 18.32 -1.00
C GLU A 241 -5.71 18.08 -0.28
N MET A 242 -4.59 18.08 -1.00
CA MET A 242 -3.26 18.01 -0.41
C MET A 242 -2.93 19.27 0.39
N LEU A 243 -3.26 20.46 -0.10
CA LEU A 243 -3.11 21.72 0.63
C LEU A 243 -3.96 21.74 1.91
N ARG A 244 -5.20 21.23 1.83
CA ARG A 244 -6.04 21.01 3.01
C ARG A 244 -5.37 20.06 4.00
N GLY A 245 -4.82 18.96 3.53
CA GLY A 245 -4.03 18.03 4.36
C GLY A 245 -2.86 18.73 5.05
N TYR A 246 -2.04 19.51 4.32
CA TYR A 246 -0.89 20.21 4.90
C TYR A 246 -1.30 21.29 5.91
N TYR A 247 -2.44 21.94 5.71
CA TYR A 247 -3.03 22.84 6.70
C TYR A 247 -3.40 22.07 7.98
N LEU A 248 -4.11 20.95 7.85
CA LEU A 248 -4.49 20.10 8.97
C LEU A 248 -3.26 19.56 9.70
N GLU A 249 -2.22 19.13 8.99
CA GLU A 249 -0.98 18.65 9.60
C GLU A 249 -0.30 19.73 10.43
N ARG A 250 -0.23 20.97 9.93
CA ARG A 250 0.28 22.10 10.72
C ARG A 250 -0.55 22.37 11.96
N LYS A 251 -1.88 22.28 11.86
CA LYS A 251 -2.80 22.44 12.99
C LYS A 251 -2.55 21.36 14.04
N CYS A 252 -2.51 20.08 13.66
CA CYS A 252 -2.23 18.96 14.57
C CYS A 252 -0.85 19.10 15.23
N ILE A 253 0.19 19.48 14.48
CA ILE A 253 1.53 19.74 15.06
C ILE A 253 1.46 20.81 16.15
N PHE A 254 0.73 21.90 15.92
CA PHE A 254 0.56 22.97 16.91
C PHE A 254 -0.17 22.49 18.17
N GLU A 255 -1.24 21.70 17.99
CA GLU A 255 -2.01 21.13 19.11
C GLU A 255 -1.17 20.17 19.96
N TYR A 256 -0.38 19.30 19.32
CA TYR A 256 0.50 18.36 20.01
C TYR A 256 1.65 19.08 20.73
N GLU A 257 2.18 20.17 20.17
CA GLU A 257 3.19 21.02 20.83
C GLU A 257 2.58 21.74 22.04
N ALA A 258 1.38 22.31 21.91
CA ALA A 258 0.68 23.00 22.99
C ALA A 258 0.37 22.04 24.17
N GLN A 259 0.01 20.80 23.86
CA GLN A 259 -0.21 19.74 24.84
C GLN A 259 1.09 19.14 25.41
N LYS A 260 2.26 19.61 24.96
CA LYS A 260 3.60 19.10 25.34
C LYS A 260 3.81 17.62 25.04
N LEU A 261 3.08 17.09 24.04
CA LEU A 261 3.27 15.72 23.54
C LEU A 261 4.54 15.62 22.71
N ILE A 262 4.93 16.70 22.03
CA ILE A 262 6.18 16.85 21.27
C ILE A 262 6.99 18.06 21.73
N SER A 263 8.30 18.03 21.51
CA SER A 263 9.17 19.18 21.80
C SER A 263 9.03 20.29 20.75
N ALA A 264 9.29 21.54 21.14
CA ALA A 264 9.28 22.68 20.21
C ALA A 264 10.30 22.53 19.06
N GLN A 265 11.45 21.90 19.33
CA GLN A 265 12.46 21.60 18.31
C GLN A 265 11.92 20.59 17.29
N TYR A 266 11.25 19.54 17.76
CA TYR A 266 10.63 18.54 16.90
C TYR A 266 9.46 19.13 16.09
N ALA A 267 8.57 19.89 16.73
CA ALA A 267 7.47 20.59 16.08
C ALA A 267 7.96 21.53 14.96
N LYS A 268 9.08 22.24 15.18
CA LYS A 268 9.71 23.08 14.15
C LYS A 268 10.17 22.25 12.95
N LYS A 269 10.80 21.08 13.19
CA LYS A 269 11.24 20.16 12.13
C LYS A 269 10.05 19.64 11.33
N LEU A 270 8.97 19.23 11.99
CA LEU A 270 7.76 18.77 11.31
C LEU A 270 7.14 19.88 10.44
N ARG A 271 6.99 21.10 10.97
CA ARG A 271 6.47 22.24 10.19
C ARG A 271 7.32 22.57 8.96
N GLN A 272 8.65 22.48 9.08
CA GLN A 272 9.56 22.63 7.93
C GLN A 272 9.34 21.54 6.88
N ASN A 273 9.14 20.29 7.32
CA ASN A 273 8.83 19.19 6.41
C ASN A 273 7.52 19.46 5.65
N VAL A 274 6.45 19.87 6.34
CA VAL A 274 5.18 20.21 5.70
C VAL A 274 5.33 21.31 4.67
N ASN A 275 6.08 22.39 4.98
CA ASN A 275 6.32 23.47 4.03
C ASN A 275 7.08 23.00 2.78
N ASN A 276 8.02 22.07 2.95
CA ASN A 276 8.74 21.49 1.81
C ASN A 276 7.77 20.67 0.94
N LEU A 277 6.95 19.80 1.54
CA LEU A 277 5.95 19.00 0.83
C LEU A 277 4.97 19.88 0.04
N GLU A 278 4.45 20.94 0.67
CA GLU A 278 3.60 21.94 0.02
C GLU A 278 4.30 22.60 -1.17
N THR A 279 5.55 23.02 -0.99
CA THR A 279 6.33 23.61 -2.08
C THR A 279 6.54 22.65 -3.25
N TYR A 280 6.77 21.37 -2.98
CA TYR A 280 6.90 20.35 -4.02
C TYR A 280 5.58 20.12 -4.76
N SER A 281 4.47 19.98 -4.04
CA SER A 281 3.14 19.80 -4.66
C SER A 281 2.75 20.98 -5.56
N LEU A 282 3.01 22.22 -5.12
CA LEU A 282 2.73 23.41 -5.92
C LEU A 282 3.61 23.49 -7.18
N LYS A 283 4.88 23.10 -7.08
CA LYS A 283 5.79 23.05 -8.25
C LYS A 283 5.41 21.96 -9.24
N GLU A 284 4.97 20.79 -8.75
CA GLU A 284 4.49 19.70 -9.59
C GLU A 284 3.25 20.12 -10.39
N SER A 285 2.28 20.77 -9.73
CA SER A 285 1.08 21.33 -10.37
C SER A 285 1.41 22.37 -11.46
N ALA A 286 2.32 23.30 -11.18
CA ALA A 286 2.75 24.31 -12.15
C ALA A 286 3.34 23.69 -13.43
N ASN A 287 3.91 22.49 -13.33
CA ASN A 287 4.49 21.77 -14.46
C ASN A 287 3.48 20.92 -15.25
N THR A 288 2.34 20.53 -14.66
CA THR A 288 1.29 19.74 -15.35
C THR A 288 0.16 20.57 -15.95
N LEU A 289 0.01 21.84 -15.55
CA LEU A 289 -0.97 22.80 -16.08
C LEU A 289 -1.10 22.82 -17.62
N PRO A 290 -0.01 22.81 -18.41
CA PRO A 290 -0.12 22.75 -19.88
C PRO A 290 -0.74 21.44 -20.40
N TYR A 291 -0.50 20.33 -19.70
CA TYR A 291 -1.00 19.00 -20.05
C TYR A 291 -2.49 18.86 -19.70
N ASP A 292 -2.89 19.35 -18.51
CA ASP A 292 -4.29 19.36 -18.06
C ASP A 292 -5.17 20.23 -18.96
N MET A 293 -4.65 21.37 -19.44
CA MET A 293 -5.33 22.22 -20.42
C MET A 293 -5.53 21.52 -21.77
N MET A 294 -4.53 20.75 -22.24
CA MET A 294 -4.69 19.94 -23.46
C MET A 294 -5.72 18.81 -23.28
N GLU A 295 -5.81 18.21 -22.09
CA GLU A 295 -6.77 17.15 -21.81
C GLU A 295 -8.20 17.67 -21.70
N LEU A 296 -8.41 18.84 -21.08
CA LEU A 296 -9.70 19.54 -21.03
C LEU A 296 -10.20 19.91 -22.44
N VAL A 297 -9.32 20.40 -23.31
CA VAL A 297 -9.65 20.69 -24.72
C VAL A 297 -9.96 19.41 -25.51
N ARG A 298 -9.40 18.26 -25.11
CA ARG A 298 -9.66 16.96 -25.76
C ARG A 298 -10.96 16.29 -25.28
N ARG A 299 -11.49 16.70 -24.13
CA ARG A 299 -12.73 16.19 -23.54
C ARG A 299 -13.98 17.01 -23.92
N ASN A 300 -13.79 18.22 -24.45
CA ASN A 300 -14.82 19.08 -25.06
C ASN A 300 -14.77 19.00 -26.59
#